data_AF-A0A0M6WR23-F1
#
_entry.id   AF-A0A0M6WR23-F1
#
_cell.length_a   1.000
_cell.length_b   1.000
_cell.length_c   1.000
_cell.angle_alpha   90.00
_cell.angle_beta   90.00
_cell.angle_gamma   90.00
#
_symmetry.space_group_name_H-M   'P 1'
#
loop_
_entity.id
_entity.type
_entity.pdbx_description
1 polymer ?
#
loop_
_entity_poly.entity_id
_entity_poly.type
_entity_poly.pdbx_seq_one_letter_code
_entity_poly.pdbx_strand_id
1 'polypeptide(L)'
;MITAEDILNMNFYKKEKFTGSYKGMRYLVKKEKDDAENDIFRATVWPGPYNFSTTPDDQKISATFPFTEEGRQQAVDWMNEQWRSRSEWGIMMHS
;
A
#
# COMPACT_ATOMS: atom_id res chain seq x y z
N MET A 1 -1.33 -13.27 -4.07
CA MET A 1 -1.88 -12.04 -3.46
C MET A 1 -0.90 -11.58 -2.42
N ILE A 2 -0.91 -10.30 -2.06
CA ILE A 2 -0.08 -9.77 -0.97
C ILE A 2 -0.58 -10.41 0.33
N THR A 3 0.33 -10.90 1.16
CA THR A 3 0.02 -11.47 2.47
C THR A 3 0.47 -10.54 3.59
N ALA A 4 0.00 -10.79 4.81
CA ALA A 4 0.48 -10.05 5.98
C ALA A 4 1.94 -10.35 6.32
N GLU A 5 2.56 -11.38 5.72
CA GLU A 5 3.99 -11.66 5.84
C GLU A 5 4.83 -10.78 4.90
N ASP A 6 4.27 -10.41 3.74
CA ASP A 6 4.88 -9.44 2.82
C ASP A 6 4.89 -8.01 3.42
N ILE A 7 4.04 -7.74 4.42
CA ILE A 7 3.95 -6.49 5.14
C ILE A 7 4.64 -6.62 6.50
N LEU A 8 5.69 -5.83 6.71
CA LEU A 8 6.53 -5.90 7.90
C LEU A 8 5.74 -5.71 9.22
N ASN A 9 6.34 -6.08 10.35
CA ASN A 9 5.68 -5.91 11.64
C ASN A 9 5.61 -4.44 12.07
N MET A 10 4.77 -4.14 13.06
CA MET A 10 4.54 -2.78 13.55
C MET A 10 5.82 -2.08 14.05
N ASN A 11 6.80 -2.81 14.58
CA ASN A 11 8.04 -2.23 15.09
C ASN A 11 8.94 -1.67 13.98
N PHE A 12 8.84 -2.23 12.76
CA PHE A 12 9.51 -1.66 11.59
C PHE A 12 8.92 -0.28 11.26
N TYR A 13 7.59 -0.18 11.22
CA TYR A 13 6.89 1.06 10.84
C TYR A 13 7.00 2.20 11.83
N LYS A 14 7.41 1.91 13.07
CA LYS A 14 7.81 2.97 14.04
C LYS A 14 9.11 3.67 13.65
N LYS A 15 9.91 3.07 12.76
CA LYS A 15 11.25 3.55 12.38
C LYS A 15 11.30 3.97 10.91
N GLU A 16 10.68 3.20 10.03
CA GLU A 16 10.85 3.37 8.59
C GLU A 16 9.56 3.05 7.82
N LYS A 17 9.45 3.63 6.62
CA LYS A 17 8.39 3.31 5.65
C LYS A 17 8.78 2.09 4.83
N PHE A 18 7.82 1.27 4.46
CA PHE A 18 8.04 0.12 3.59
C PHE A 18 7.50 0.40 2.19
N THR A 19 8.22 -0.07 1.17
CA THR A 19 7.74 -0.08 -0.21
C THR A 19 7.89 -1.47 -0.79
N GLY A 20 6.86 -1.93 -1.49
CA GLY A 20 6.85 -3.21 -2.16
C GLY A 20 6.15 -3.14 -3.51
N SER A 21 6.00 -4.30 -4.12
CA SER A 21 5.29 -4.43 -5.39
C SER A 21 4.65 -5.79 -5.54
N TYR A 22 3.53 -5.82 -6.25
CA TYR A 22 2.82 -7.04 -6.57
C TYR A 22 2.28 -6.97 -8.00
N LYS A 23 2.78 -7.84 -8.89
CA LYS A 23 2.30 -8.02 -10.27
C LYS A 23 1.95 -6.69 -10.98
N GLY A 24 2.94 -5.79 -11.05
CA GLY A 24 2.85 -4.49 -11.73
C GLY A 24 2.20 -3.36 -10.92
N MET A 25 1.53 -3.66 -9.80
CA MET A 25 1.18 -2.66 -8.78
C MET A 25 2.38 -2.39 -7.86
N ARG A 26 2.67 -1.13 -7.58
CA ARG A 26 3.58 -0.72 -6.50
C ARG A 26 2.77 -0.29 -5.29
N TYR A 27 3.32 -0.47 -4.09
CA TYR A 27 2.70 -0.02 -2.87
C TYR A 27 3.71 0.54 -1.86
N LEU A 28 3.25 1.46 -1.03
CA LEU A 28 3.98 2.08 0.07
C LEU A 28 3.11 2.01 1.31
N VAL A 29 3.67 1.53 2.41
CA VAL A 29 3.04 1.53 3.72
C VAL A 29 3.91 2.32 4.67
N LYS A 30 3.34 3.32 5.34
CA LYS A 30 4.04 4.12 6.34
C LYS A 30 3.17 4.35 7.56
N LYS A 31 3.82 4.62 8.69
CA LYS A 31 3.18 5.22 9.85
C LYS A 31 3.01 6.73 9.61
N GLU A 32 1.83 7.26 9.89
CA GLU A 32 1.52 8.70 9.84
C GLU A 32 0.64 9.05 11.05
N LYS A 33 0.50 10.35 11.33
CA LYS A 33 -0.49 10.86 12.29
C LYS A 33 -1.69 11.40 11.53
N ASP A 34 -2.90 11.09 11.99
CA ASP A 34 -4.11 11.71 11.47
C ASP A 34 -4.32 13.14 12.05
N ASP A 35 -5.40 13.82 11.65
CA ASP A 35 -5.76 15.16 12.14
C ASP A 35 -5.92 15.21 13.67
N ALA A 36 -6.39 14.13 14.29
CA ALA A 36 -6.50 13.96 15.73
C ALA A 36 -5.20 13.43 16.37
N GLU A 37 -4.07 13.49 15.67
CA GLU A 37 -2.73 13.09 16.13
C GLU A 37 -2.55 11.62 16.50
N ASN A 38 -3.48 10.72 16.11
CA ASN A 38 -3.36 9.29 16.37
C ASN A 38 -2.47 8.62 15.34
N ASP A 39 -1.75 7.59 15.80
CA ASP A 39 -0.93 6.77 14.95
C ASP A 39 -1.80 5.93 13.99
N ILE A 40 -1.57 6.08 12.69
CA ILE A 40 -2.27 5.35 11.63
C ILE A 40 -1.28 4.72 10.63
N PHE A 41 -1.72 3.65 9.98
CA PHE A 41 -1.12 3.17 8.74
C PHE A 41 -1.67 3.97 7.57
N ARG A 42 -0.80 4.49 6.72
CA ARG A 42 -1.17 4.98 5.39
C ARG A 42 -0.59 4.05 4.34
N ALA A 43 -1.47 3.33 3.67
CA ALA A 43 -1.14 2.53 2.50
C ALA A 43 -1.38 3.37 1.24
N THR A 44 -0.48 3.29 0.27
CA THR A 44 -0.62 3.97 -1.02
C THR A 44 -0.24 3.02 -2.13
N VAL A 45 -1.08 2.91 -3.16
CA VAL A 45 -0.86 2.04 -4.33
C VAL A 45 -0.83 2.88 -5.60
N TRP A 46 -0.01 2.49 -6.58
CA TRP A 46 0.09 3.16 -7.88
C TRP A 46 0.67 2.25 -8.97
N PRO A 47 0.34 2.47 -10.26
CA PRO A 47 0.81 1.61 -11.33
C PRO A 47 2.32 1.72 -11.48
N GLY A 48 2.99 0.58 -11.64
CA GLY A 48 4.39 0.55 -12.03
C GLY A 48 4.60 1.07 -13.47
N PRO A 49 5.85 1.26 -13.91
CA PRO A 49 7.08 0.80 -13.27
C PRO A 49 7.70 1.82 -12.28
N TYR A 50 7.25 3.07 -12.31
CA TYR A 50 7.83 4.21 -11.61
C TYR A 50 7.67 4.14 -10.08
N ASN A 51 8.55 4.82 -9.35
CA ASN A 51 8.53 4.87 -7.89
C ASN A 51 7.58 5.96 -7.38
N PHE A 52 7.28 5.93 -6.08
CA PHE A 52 6.34 6.86 -5.45
C PHE A 52 6.62 8.35 -5.72
N SER A 53 7.90 8.75 -5.76
CA SER A 53 8.30 10.15 -5.96
C SER A 53 8.13 10.60 -7.42
N THR A 54 8.31 9.67 -8.36
CA THR A 54 8.21 9.95 -9.80
C THR A 54 6.80 9.81 -10.36
N THR A 55 5.94 9.05 -9.69
CA THR A 55 4.55 8.86 -10.12
C THR A 55 3.72 10.11 -9.76
N PRO A 56 2.88 10.64 -10.67
CA PRO A 56 1.95 11.71 -10.37
C PRO A 56 0.99 11.34 -9.24
N ASP A 57 0.57 12.32 -8.43
CA ASP A 57 -0.30 12.06 -7.27
C ASP A 57 -1.69 11.56 -7.67
N ASP A 58 -2.20 12.02 -8.81
CA ASP A 58 -3.49 11.59 -9.40
C ASP A 58 -3.53 10.08 -9.74
N GLN A 59 -2.37 9.46 -9.96
CA GLN A 59 -2.27 8.02 -10.22
C GLN A 59 -2.09 7.20 -8.93
N LYS A 60 -1.98 7.86 -7.78
CA LYS A 60 -1.82 7.22 -6.48
C LYS A 60 -3.16 7.21 -5.78
N ILE A 61 -3.46 6.08 -5.17
CA ILE A 61 -4.62 5.94 -4.29
C ILE A 61 -4.06 5.65 -2.91
N SER A 62 -4.52 6.38 -1.91
CA SER A 62 -4.15 6.09 -0.53
C SER A 62 -5.36 5.81 0.34
N ALA A 63 -5.19 4.87 1.28
CA ALA A 63 -6.14 4.61 2.34
C ALA A 63 -5.41 4.59 3.68
N THR A 64 -6.16 4.94 4.72
CA THR A 64 -5.65 5.03 6.09
C THR A 64 -6.35 4.01 6.97
N PHE A 65 -5.58 3.37 7.86
CA PHE A 65 -6.06 2.32 8.76
C PHE A 65 -5.49 2.56 10.16
N PRO A 66 -6.14 2.05 11.22
CA PRO A 66 -5.60 2.12 12.57
C PRO A 66 -4.20 1.50 12.66
N PHE A 67 -3.28 2.08 13.43
CA PHE A 67 -1.95 1.48 13.66
C PHE A 67 -2.04 0.31 14.67
N THR A 68 -2.70 -0.76 14.26
CA THR A 68 -2.90 -2.01 15.02
C THR A 68 -2.63 -3.22 14.12
N GLU A 69 -2.52 -4.43 14.68
CA GLU A 69 -2.37 -5.65 13.87
C GLU A 69 -3.56 -5.88 12.93
N GLU A 70 -4.78 -5.58 13.40
CA GLU A 70 -6.00 -5.63 12.59
C GLU A 70 -5.96 -4.59 11.46
N GLY A 71 -5.52 -3.36 11.75
CA GLY A 71 -5.36 -2.32 10.73
C GLY A 71 -4.30 -2.67 9.68
N ARG A 72 -3.23 -3.39 10.08
CA ARG A 72 -2.26 -3.96 9.14
C ARG A 72 -2.91 -4.96 8.19
N GLN A 73 -3.75 -5.85 8.71
CA GLN A 73 -4.48 -6.82 7.90
C GLN A 73 -5.48 -6.13 6.96
N GLN A 74 -6.17 -5.08 7.42
CA GLN A 74 -7.06 -4.25 6.59
C GLN A 74 -6.29 -3.56 5.46
N ALA A 75 -5.09 -3.04 5.71
CA ALA A 75 -4.24 -2.47 4.67
C ALA A 75 -3.87 -3.50 3.60
N VAL A 76 -3.52 -4.73 4.01
CA VAL A 76 -3.24 -5.84 3.08
C VAL A 76 -4.46 -6.18 2.22
N ASP A 77 -5.62 -6.32 2.85
CA ASP A 77 -6.86 -6.66 2.16
C ASP A 77 -7.23 -5.58 1.15
N TRP A 78 -7.18 -4.31 1.56
CA TRP A 78 -7.42 -3.16 0.69
C TRP A 78 -6.44 -3.12 -0.50
N MET A 79 -5.14 -3.34 -0.27
CA MET A 79 -4.16 -3.40 -1.38
C MET A 79 -4.49 -4.52 -2.38
N ASN A 80 -4.90 -5.69 -1.90
CA ASN A 80 -5.34 -6.78 -2.78
C ASN A 80 -6.64 -6.46 -3.51
N GLU A 81 -7.58 -5.76 -2.88
CA GLU A 81 -8.79 -5.29 -3.52
C GLU A 81 -8.48 -4.28 -4.63
N GLN A 82 -7.59 -3.31 -4.37
CA GLN A 82 -7.15 -2.36 -5.38
C GLN A 82 -6.56 -3.09 -6.58
N TRP A 83 -5.67 -4.06 -6.35
CA TRP A 83 -5.08 -4.89 -7.40
C TRP A 83 -6.13 -5.67 -8.21
N ARG A 84 -7.15 -6.24 -7.56
CA ARG A 84 -8.23 -6.97 -8.24
C ARG A 84 -9.15 -6.06 -9.04
N SER A 85 -9.38 -4.84 -8.54
CA SER A 85 -10.38 -3.92 -9.08
C SER A 85 -9.94 -3.22 -10.35
N ARG A 86 -8.63 -2.97 -10.55
CA ARG A 86 -8.17 -2.27 -11.76
C ARG A 86 -7.42 -3.17 -12.73
N SER A 87 -7.75 -3.05 -14.01
CA SER A 87 -7.05 -3.77 -15.09
C SER A 87 -5.67 -3.16 -15.40
N GLU A 88 -5.43 -1.94 -14.95
CA GLU A 88 -4.27 -1.09 -15.26
C GLU A 88 -2.97 -1.51 -14.55
N TRP A 89 -3.05 -2.38 -13.53
CA TRP A 89 -1.89 -2.82 -12.77
C TRP A 89 -0.92 -3.73 -13.53
N GLY A 90 -1.25 -4.09 -14.78
CA GLY A 90 -0.44 -5.00 -15.58
C GLY A 90 -1.10 -6.34 -15.86
N ILE A 91 -2.41 -6.36 -16.13
CA ILE A 91 -2.94 -7.43 -16.98
C ILE A 91 -2.49 -7.12 -18.41
N MET A 92 -1.22 -7.40 -18.74
CA MET A 92 -0.94 -7.90 -20.08
C MET A 92 -1.66 -9.25 -20.13
N MET A 93 -2.92 -9.24 -20.57
CA MET A 93 -3.49 -10.42 -21.19
C MET A 93 -2.60 -10.63 -22.42
N HIS A 94 -1.54 -11.42 -22.27
CA HIS A 94 -0.93 -12.04 -23.42
C HIS A 94 -2.07 -12.85 -24.05
N SER A 95 -2.52 -12.33 -25.19
CA SER A 95 -3.48 -12.97 -26.09
C SER A 95 -2.95 -14.33 -26.56
#